data_AF-A0A814HCX9-F1
#
_entry.id   AF-A0A814HCX9-F1
#
_cell.length_a   1.000
_cell.length_b   1.000
_cell.length_c   1.000
_cell.angle_alpha   90.00
_cell.angle_beta   90.00
_cell.angle_gamma   90.00
#
_symmetry.space_group_name_H-M   'P 1'
#
loop_
_entity.id
_entity.type
_entity.pdbx_description
1 polymer ?
#
loop_
_entity_poly.entity_id
_entity_poly.type
_entity_poly.pdbx_seq_one_letter_code
_entity_poly.pdbx_strand_id
1 'polypeptide(L)'
;MWVWLYSKHISASTTTPEHLGVTHSYSTVYHPQTNEQIERFNATMDKKIAALRNGRRTKWAEILQFFIFDYNTSVHATTKQTPFEIMHGRQATCLFD
;
A
#
# COMPACT_ATOMS: atom_id res chain seq x y z
N MET A 1 14.66 3.29 -6.09
CA MET A 1 15.16 2.55 -7.28
C MET A 1 14.19 1.49 -7.83
N TRP A 2 13.37 0.85 -6.98
CA TRP A 2 12.41 -0.18 -7.42
C TRP A 2 11.12 0.38 -8.05
N VAL A 3 10.66 1.55 -7.61
CA VAL A 3 9.45 2.22 -8.15
C VAL A 3 9.62 2.60 -9.64
N TRP A 4 10.82 2.97 -10.06
CA TRP A 4 11.11 3.37 -11.45
C TRP A 4 11.09 2.21 -12.44
N LEU A 5 11.53 1.01 -12.02
CA LEU A 5 11.48 -0.18 -12.85
C LEU A 5 10.04 -0.69 -13.04
N TYR A 6 9.18 -0.52 -12.03
CA TYR A 6 7.77 -0.91 -12.09
C TYR A 6 6.97 -0.05 -13.09
N SER A 7 7.27 1.25 -13.18
CA SER A 7 6.62 2.16 -14.15
C SER A 7 6.87 1.78 -15.61
N LYS A 8 7.99 1.10 -15.93
CA LYS A 8 8.35 0.73 -17.31
C LYS A 8 7.61 -0.52 -17.80
N HIS A 9 7.07 -1.32 -16.89
CA HIS A 9 6.32 -2.55 -17.21
C HIS A 9 4.80 -2.34 -17.30
N ILE A 10 4.25 -1.30 -16.66
CA ILE A 10 2.80 -1.00 -16.69
C ILE A 10 2.33 -0.52 -18.08
N SER A 11 3.21 0.07 -18.89
CA SER A 11 2.87 0.49 -20.26
C SER A 11 2.56 -0.68 -21.22
N ALA A 12 2.73 -1.93 -20.80
CA ALA A 12 2.49 -3.12 -21.64
C ALA A 12 1.13 -3.81 -21.38
N SER A 13 0.36 -3.41 -20.35
CA SER A 13 -0.97 -3.98 -20.08
C SER A 13 -2.08 -3.11 -20.68
N THR A 14 -2.53 -3.48 -21.87
CA THR A 14 -3.78 -3.22 -22.66
C THR A 14 -4.83 -2.13 -22.31
N THR A 15 -4.66 -1.25 -21.34
CA THR A 15 -5.56 -0.12 -21.06
C THR A 15 -4.74 1.10 -20.73
N THR A 16 -4.62 2.03 -21.68
CA THR A 16 -4.00 3.33 -21.44
C THR A 16 -4.88 4.13 -20.45
N PRO A 17 -4.30 4.87 -19.48
CA PRO A 17 -5.05 5.67 -18.50
C PRO A 17 -6.03 6.68 -19.13
N GLU A 18 -5.78 7.03 -20.39
CA GLU A 18 -6.57 7.90 -21.25
C GLU A 18 -8.03 7.42 -21.41
N HIS A 19 -8.26 6.10 -21.48
CA HIS A 19 -9.61 5.55 -21.60
C HIS A 19 -10.41 5.55 -20.29
N LEU A 20 -9.74 5.73 -19.14
CA LEU A 20 -10.37 5.77 -17.81
C LEU A 20 -10.51 7.20 -17.27
N GLY A 21 -10.11 8.22 -18.04
CA GLY A 21 -10.06 9.61 -17.57
C GLY A 21 -9.03 9.85 -16.46
N VAL A 22 -8.06 8.95 -16.31
CA VAL A 22 -7.04 9.01 -15.25
C VAL A 22 -5.81 9.74 -15.78
N THR A 23 -5.49 10.89 -15.19
CA THR A 23 -4.25 11.62 -15.50
C THR A 23 -3.07 10.97 -14.80
N HIS A 24 -2.06 10.53 -15.56
CA HIS A 24 -0.84 9.97 -15.00
C HIS A 24 0.13 11.10 -14.61
N SER A 25 0.43 11.20 -13.32
CA SER A 25 1.38 12.20 -12.78
C SER A 25 2.73 11.54 -12.51
N TYR A 26 3.79 12.04 -13.14
CA TYR A 26 5.16 11.59 -12.91
C TYR A 26 5.82 12.38 -11.78
N SER A 27 6.39 11.70 -10.80
CA SER A 27 7.23 12.35 -9.78
C SER A 27 8.62 12.66 -10.36
N THR A 28 9.13 13.88 -10.14
CA THR A 28 10.49 14.26 -10.54
C THR A 28 11.53 13.66 -9.57
N VAL A 29 12.74 13.40 -10.08
CA VAL A 29 13.84 12.70 -9.37
C VAL A 29 14.23 13.36 -8.04
N TYR A 30 13.97 14.67 -7.88
CA TYR A 30 14.36 15.46 -6.72
C TYR A 30 13.19 15.91 -5.84
N HIS A 31 12.01 15.31 -5.99
CA HIS A 31 10.84 15.63 -5.16
C HIS A 31 10.36 14.40 -4.37
N PRO A 32 11.14 13.95 -3.35
CA PRO A 32 10.79 12.78 -2.56
C PRO A 32 9.44 12.95 -1.86
N GLN A 33 9.02 14.18 -1.56
CA GLN A 33 7.79 14.49 -0.82
C GLN A 33 6.51 13.95 -1.49
N THR A 34 6.47 13.87 -2.83
CA THR A 34 5.32 13.32 -3.57
C THR A 34 5.17 11.82 -3.36
N ASN A 35 6.29 11.10 -3.24
CA ASN A 35 6.31 9.64 -3.12
C ASN A 35 6.60 9.15 -1.70
N GLU A 36 6.94 10.07 -0.79
CA GLU A 36 7.44 9.75 0.55
C GLU A 36 6.44 8.95 1.38
N GLN A 37 5.15 9.27 1.29
CA GLN A 37 4.11 8.54 2.02
C GLN A 37 4.03 7.08 1.55
N ILE A 38 4.09 6.87 0.24
CA ILE A 38 4.09 5.54 -0.38
C ILE A 38 5.38 4.78 -0.02
N GLU A 39 6.53 5.44 -0.02
CA GLU A 39 7.81 4.82 0.33
C GLU A 39 7.85 4.40 1.81
N ARG A 40 7.37 5.25 2.72
CA ARG A 40 7.24 4.92 4.15
C ARG A 40 6.27 3.77 4.38
N PHE A 41 5.16 3.74 3.65
CA PHE A 41 4.20 2.64 3.70
C PHE A 41 4.84 1.32 3.23
N ASN A 42 5.47 1.32 2.05
CA ASN A 42 6.13 0.13 1.51
C ASN A 42 7.23 -0.38 2.44
N ALA A 43 8.04 0.51 3.03
CA ALA A 43 9.06 0.11 4.00
C ALA A 43 8.46 -0.52 5.28
N THR A 44 7.30 -0.05 5.72
CA THR A 44 6.58 -0.62 6.88
C THR A 44 6.01 -1.99 6.56
N MET A 45 5.43 -2.13 5.36
CA MET A 45 4.94 -3.40 4.83
C MET A 45 6.05 -4.45 4.77
N ASP A 46 7.18 -4.10 4.15
CA ASP A 46 8.32 -5.00 4.01
C ASP A 46 8.84 -5.48 5.37
N LYS A 47 8.90 -4.59 6.36
CA LYS A 47 9.30 -4.95 7.74
C LYS A 47 8.33 -5.94 8.39
N LYS A 48 7.02 -5.71 8.28
CA LYS A 48 6.01 -6.64 8.85
C LYS A 48 6.04 -7.99 8.13
N ILE A 49 6.14 -8.01 6.81
CA ILE A 49 6.25 -9.24 6.03
C ILE A 49 7.54 -9.99 6.37
N ALA A 50 8.67 -9.28 6.51
CA ALA A 50 9.95 -9.88 6.89
C ALA A 50 9.89 -10.55 8.27
N ALA A 51 9.22 -9.93 9.25
CA ALA A 51 9.01 -10.52 10.58
C ALA A 51 8.19 -11.81 10.53
N LEU A 52 7.17 -11.87 9.66
CA LEU A 52 6.30 -13.05 9.49
C LEU A 52 6.96 -14.19 8.68
N ARG A 53 8.08 -13.91 8.00
CA ARG A 53 8.82 -14.88 7.17
C ARG A 53 9.79 -15.77 7.96
N ASN A 54 9.94 -15.59 9.27
CA ASN A 54 10.88 -16.35 10.12
C ASN A 54 10.52 -17.85 10.24
N GLY A 55 10.87 -18.63 9.20
CA GLY A 55 10.94 -20.09 9.26
C GLY A 55 9.89 -20.86 8.46
N ARG A 56 8.95 -20.20 7.77
CA ARG A 56 7.96 -20.87 6.90
C ARG A 56 8.07 -20.35 5.48
N ARG A 57 7.91 -21.26 4.49
CA ARG A 57 7.61 -20.91 3.09
C ARG A 57 6.19 -20.35 3.03
N THR A 58 5.95 -19.23 3.69
CA THR A 58 4.64 -18.61 3.73
C THR A 58 4.41 -17.91 2.40
N LYS A 59 3.25 -18.12 1.78
CA LYS A 59 2.92 -17.43 0.54
C LYS A 59 2.77 -15.95 0.84
N TRP A 60 3.58 -15.11 0.22
CA TRP A 60 3.52 -13.65 0.34
C TRP A 60 2.08 -13.15 0.21
N ALA A 61 1.35 -13.63 -0.79
CA ALA A 61 -0.02 -13.19 -1.08
C ALA A 61 -0.98 -13.36 0.10
N GLU A 62 -0.83 -14.44 0.87
CA GLU A 62 -1.66 -14.69 2.06
C GLU A 62 -1.29 -13.70 3.18
N ILE A 63 0.01 -13.51 3.44
CA ILE A 63 0.49 -12.53 4.43
C ILE A 63 0.04 -11.10 4.07
N LEU A 64 0.05 -10.77 2.78
CA LEU A 64 -0.29 -9.43 2.31
C LEU A 64 -1.75 -9.07 2.66
N GLN A 65 -2.69 -10.01 2.50
CA GLN A 65 -4.10 -9.77 2.85
C GLN A 65 -4.25 -9.50 4.35
N PHE A 66 -3.58 -10.29 5.20
CA PHE A 66 -3.57 -10.06 6.64
C PHE A 66 -2.94 -8.72 7.01
N PHE A 67 -1.83 -8.34 6.36
CA PHE A 67 -1.18 -7.06 6.58
C PHE A 67 -2.10 -5.88 6.22
N ILE A 68 -2.77 -5.94 5.06
CA ILE A 68 -3.67 -4.86 4.61
C ILE A 68 -4.83 -4.70 5.59
N PHE A 69 -5.39 -5.82 6.06
CA PHE A 69 -6.45 -5.79 7.06
C PHE A 69 -5.99 -5.18 8.39
N ASP A 70 -4.85 -5.63 8.93
CA ASP A 70 -4.24 -5.08 10.14
C ASP A 70 -3.93 -3.58 9.99
N TYR A 71 -3.38 -3.16 8.85
CA TYR A 71 -3.10 -1.76 8.58
C TYR A 71 -4.38 -0.91 8.53
N ASN A 72 -5.42 -1.37 7.85
CA ASN A 72 -6.68 -0.64 7.70
C ASN A 72 -7.50 -0.54 8.99
N THR A 73 -7.28 -1.45 9.94
CA THR A 73 -7.96 -1.50 11.24
C THR A 73 -7.13 -0.89 12.38
N SER A 74 -5.83 -0.66 12.17
CA SER A 74 -4.95 -0.04 13.16
C SER A 74 -5.15 1.48 13.21
N VAL A 75 -5.09 2.05 14.41
CA VAL A 75 -5.19 3.50 14.61
C VAL A 75 -3.86 4.16 14.25
N HIS A 76 -3.90 5.09 13.29
CA HIS A 76 -2.71 5.83 12.89
C HIS A 76 -2.42 6.97 13.87
N ALA A 77 -1.15 7.11 14.26
CA ALA A 77 -0.73 8.11 15.25
C ALA A 77 -1.05 9.56 14.82
N THR A 78 -0.99 9.85 13.52
CA THR A 78 -1.21 11.18 12.94
C THR A 78 -2.68 11.55 12.84
N THR A 79 -3.54 10.62 12.42
CA THR A 79 -4.97 10.87 12.19
C THR A 79 -5.84 10.52 13.39
N LYS A 80 -5.30 9.76 14.36
CA LYS A 80 -6.02 9.21 15.52
C LYS A 80 -7.25 8.36 15.16
N GLN A 81 -7.36 7.99 13.89
CA GLN A 81 -8.45 7.21 13.32
C GLN A 81 -7.86 6.07 12.48
N THR A 82 -8.68 5.05 12.25
CA THR A 82 -8.29 3.94 11.37
C THR A 82 -8.45 4.36 9.90
N PRO A 83 -7.61 3.90 8.97
CA PRO A 83 -7.77 4.19 7.54
C PRO A 83 -9.14 3.74 7.02
N PHE A 84 -9.66 2.62 7.55
CA PHE A 84 -11.00 2.15 7.22
C PHE A 84 -12.10 3.15 7.62
N GLU A 85 -12.00 3.72 8.82
CA GLU A 85 -12.95 4.72 9.30
C GLU A 85 -12.88 6.01 8.48
N ILE A 86 -11.67 6.43 8.08
CA ILE A 86 -11.50 7.60 7.21
C ILE A 86 -12.13 7.37 5.83
N MET A 87 -12.00 6.16 5.28
CA MET A 87 -12.51 5.82 3.95
C MET A 87 -14.02 5.57 3.93
N HIS A 88 -14.57 4.93 4.96
CA HIS A 88 -15.95 4.44 4.98
C HIS A 88 -16.86 5.17 5.98
N GLY A 89 -16.33 6.04 6.83
CA GLY A 89 -17.08 6.77 7.85
C GLY A 89 -17.66 5.89 8.96
N ARG A 90 -17.20 4.64 9.09
CA ARG A 90 -17.64 3.69 10.12
C ARG A 90 -16.46 2.88 10.62
N GLN A 91 -16.54 2.39 11.86
CA GLN A 91 -15.53 1.50 12.40
C GLN A 91 -15.56 0.14 11.69
N ALA A 92 -14.37 -0.42 11.50
CA ALA A 92 -14.23 -1.77 10.96
C ALA A 92 -14.74 -2.76 12.00
N THR A 93 -15.86 -3.40 11.72
CA THR A 93 -16.35 -4.51 12.55
C THR A 93 -15.54 -5.74 12.19
N CYS A 94 -14.58 -6.08 13.03
CA CYS A 94 -13.93 -7.38 12.96
C CYS A 94 -14.96 -8.43 13.41
N LEU A 95 -15.02 -9.58 12.72
CA LEU A 95 -15.89 -10.70 13.11
C LEU A 95 -15.55 -11.29 14.50
N PHE A 96 -14.46 -10.83 15.11
CA PHE A 96 -13.92 -11.31 16.38
C PHE A 96 -14.00 -10.26 17.51
N ASP A 97 -14.75 -9.16 17.30
CA ASP A 97 -15.06 -8.16 18.34
C ASP A 97 -16.31 -8.55 19.15
#